data_AF-A0A2V6B0N0-F1
#
_entry.id   AF-A0A2V6B0N0-F1
#
_cell.length_a   1.000
_cell.length_b   1.000
_cell.length_c   1.000
_cell.angle_alpha   90.00
_cell.angle_beta   90.00
_cell.angle_gamma   90.00
#
_symmetry.space_group_name_H-M   'P 1'
#
loop_
_entity.id
_entity.type
_entity.pdbx_description
1 polymer ?
#
loop_
_entity_poly.entity_id
_entity_poly.type
_entity_poly.pdbx_seq_one_letter_code
_entity_poly.pdbx_strand_id
1 'polypeptide(L)'
;MKKFVGLLLCLTLSSFIVARAAKPSRPPAAAAETTLKKATRQANAEALLNDASKALVAMIKDARADSGLDPDIARNKPFWKSTQQIAKNLKTAKKGLAAQDDDFLKGIAEARRAQEQMKIDWQLTNSKNKQVVENGKKLGDAIALLRINYSKEAARKKAGGELTANEKAEFEKIKAQQKDLLAKISRLEKSAQKDKALEKGLHEIQKQAERIIIEPAIVDAYVATLYLLDVQTGLIRGYEYYVDKPWRAAYLELVDWFTGYDTWYNTWCDTVSYDWALVDTQVDVYEDITVSESLSEDEISSEESYAESGSFDMSEAEEERVAAEEEANEQVTAGGSIMEGVSDDDDEESDYSGANDVGDEDTDDGGGD
;
A
#
# COMPACT_ATOMS: atom_id res chain seq x y z
N MET A 1 30.07 8.90 4.33
CA MET A 1 28.78 9.36 3.76
C MET A 1 28.44 8.61 2.47
N LYS A 2 27.88 7.39 2.54
CA LYS A 2 27.27 6.67 1.38
C LYS A 2 26.30 5.58 1.86
N LYS A 3 25.28 5.91 2.65
CA LYS A 3 24.20 4.97 3.03
C LYS A 3 22.92 5.73 3.40
N PHE A 4 22.29 6.41 2.44
CA PHE A 4 20.95 6.98 2.64
C PHE A 4 20.09 7.03 1.37
N VAL A 5 20.64 6.71 0.19
CA VAL A 5 19.91 6.85 -1.09
C VAL A 5 18.92 5.70 -1.33
N GLY A 6 19.13 4.52 -0.73
CA GLY A 6 18.20 3.38 -0.84
C GLY A 6 16.91 3.54 -0.03
N LEU A 7 16.93 4.37 1.02
CA LEU A 7 15.76 4.63 1.87
C LEU A 7 14.82 5.67 1.25
N LEU A 8 15.35 6.57 0.41
CA LEU A 8 14.59 7.68 -0.19
C LEU A 8 13.71 7.24 -1.37
N LEU A 9 14.07 6.17 -2.10
CA LEU A 9 13.32 5.75 -3.29
C LEU A 9 11.95 5.13 -2.95
N CYS A 10 11.81 4.48 -1.80
CA CYS A 10 10.55 3.85 -1.37
C CYS A 10 9.55 4.84 -0.76
N LEU A 11 9.97 6.03 -0.34
CA LEU A 11 9.08 7.06 0.21
C LEU A 11 8.21 7.75 -0.85
N THR A 12 8.55 7.61 -2.14
CA THR A 12 7.73 8.15 -3.23
C THR A 12 6.50 7.29 -3.56
N LEU A 13 6.40 6.06 -3.03
CA LEU A 13 5.27 5.17 -3.27
C LEU A 13 4.06 5.37 -2.33
N SER A 14 4.20 6.18 -1.27
CA SER A 14 3.13 6.42 -0.28
C SER A 14 2.42 7.77 -0.43
N SER A 15 2.66 8.50 -1.52
CA SER A 15 2.08 9.84 -1.74
C SER A 15 1.00 9.84 -2.83
N PHE A 16 -0.07 9.07 -2.64
CA PHE A 16 -1.34 9.40 -3.31
C PHE A 16 -2.12 10.35 -2.40
N ILE A 17 -1.78 11.63 -2.45
CA ILE A 17 -2.69 12.68 -2.04
C ILE A 17 -3.82 12.68 -3.08
N VAL A 18 -4.99 12.17 -2.73
CA VAL A 18 -6.23 12.48 -3.45
C VAL A 18 -6.55 13.95 -3.16
N ALA A 19 -5.92 14.85 -3.92
CA ALA A 19 -6.26 16.26 -3.94
C ALA A 19 -7.26 16.50 -5.09
N ARG A 20 -8.53 16.71 -4.71
CA ARG A 20 -9.58 17.55 -5.37
C ARG A 20 -10.94 17.12 -4.80
N ALA A 21 -11.86 18.00 -4.40
CA ALA A 21 -11.84 19.43 -4.15
C ALA A 21 -13.11 19.70 -3.31
N ALA A 22 -12.99 20.38 -2.17
CA ALA A 22 -14.14 21.00 -1.51
C ALA A 22 -13.75 22.45 -1.20
N LYS A 23 -14.30 23.38 -1.98
CA LYS A 23 -14.42 24.79 -1.57
C LYS A 23 -15.82 25.26 -1.93
N PRO A 24 -16.57 25.83 -0.99
CA PRO A 24 -17.48 26.91 -1.30
C PRO A 24 -16.74 28.25 -1.15
N SER A 25 -16.75 29.01 -2.25
CA SER A 25 -16.83 30.49 -2.33
C SER A 25 -15.83 31.37 -1.55
N ARG A 26 -14.77 31.81 -2.25
CA ARG A 26 -14.24 33.20 -2.25
C ARG A 26 -13.49 33.46 -3.58
N PRO A 27 -13.55 34.67 -4.15
CA PRO A 27 -13.11 34.92 -5.53
C PRO A 27 -11.57 34.86 -5.68
N PRO A 28 -11.04 34.40 -6.83
CA PRO A 28 -9.62 34.08 -6.97
C PRO A 28 -8.77 35.32 -7.28
N ALA A 29 -7.71 35.51 -6.51
CA ALA A 29 -6.50 36.18 -6.98
C ALA A 29 -5.72 35.20 -7.88
N ALA A 30 -5.22 35.73 -8.99
CA ALA A 30 -4.34 35.17 -10.03
C ALA A 30 -3.94 33.69 -9.90
N ALA A 31 -4.35 32.91 -10.91
CA ALA A 31 -4.00 31.51 -11.10
C ALA A 31 -2.48 31.31 -11.24
N ALA A 32 -1.88 30.60 -10.28
CA ALA A 32 -0.69 29.83 -10.55
C ALA A 32 -1.12 28.62 -11.41
N GLU A 33 -0.65 28.58 -12.66
CA GLU A 33 -0.80 27.42 -13.53
C GLU A 33 -0.06 26.23 -12.90
N THR A 34 -0.82 25.37 -12.22
CA THR A 34 -0.37 23.99 -11.98
C THR A 34 -0.47 23.29 -13.33
N THR A 35 0.67 23.07 -13.99
CA THR A 35 0.76 22.19 -15.16
C THR A 35 0.26 20.80 -14.78
N LEU A 36 -1.02 20.54 -15.01
CA LEU A 36 -1.60 19.21 -14.90
C LEU A 36 -0.91 18.32 -15.93
N LYS A 37 -0.27 17.25 -15.45
CA LYS A 37 0.31 16.20 -16.29
C LYS A 37 -0.77 15.75 -17.28
N LYS A 38 -0.48 15.83 -18.58
CA LYS A 38 -1.41 15.40 -19.63
C LYS A 38 -1.52 13.87 -19.61
N ALA A 39 -2.73 13.34 -19.83
CA ALA A 39 -2.93 11.91 -20.00
C ALA A 39 -2.08 11.41 -21.18
N THR A 40 -1.38 10.30 -20.95
CA THR A 40 -0.51 9.64 -21.94
C THR A 40 -1.35 8.83 -22.93
N ARG A 41 -2.43 8.19 -22.45
CA ARG A 41 -3.42 7.48 -23.27
C ARG A 41 -4.73 7.28 -22.50
N GLN A 42 -5.70 6.63 -23.14
CA GLN A 42 -6.89 6.10 -22.49
C GLN A 42 -6.90 4.57 -22.51
N ALA A 43 -7.55 3.96 -21.52
CA ALA A 43 -7.67 2.51 -21.39
C ALA A 43 -9.03 2.13 -20.80
N ASN A 44 -9.58 0.98 -21.19
CA ASN A 44 -10.70 0.34 -20.49
C ASN A 44 -10.21 -0.73 -19.49
N ALA A 45 -11.12 -1.42 -18.79
CA ALA A 45 -10.76 -2.45 -17.82
C ALA A 45 -9.95 -3.60 -18.45
N GLU A 46 -10.35 -4.06 -19.64
CA GLU A 46 -9.65 -5.14 -20.35
C GLU A 46 -8.21 -4.74 -20.70
N ALA A 47 -8.01 -3.53 -21.24
CA ALA A 47 -6.69 -3.02 -21.55
C ALA A 47 -5.80 -2.95 -20.30
N LEU A 48 -6.31 -2.40 -19.19
CA LEU A 48 -5.55 -2.30 -17.94
C LEU A 48 -5.22 -3.67 -17.33
N LEU A 49 -6.12 -4.65 -17.41
CA LEU A 49 -5.82 -6.03 -16.98
C LEU A 49 -4.68 -6.62 -17.83
N ASN A 50 -4.72 -6.42 -19.14
CA ASN A 50 -3.65 -6.88 -20.03
C ASN A 50 -2.32 -6.17 -19.73
N ASP A 51 -2.33 -4.88 -19.42
CA ASP A 51 -1.14 -4.14 -19.01
C ASP A 51 -0.59 -4.64 -17.67
N ALA A 52 -1.46 -4.90 -16.69
CA ALA A 52 -1.08 -5.50 -15.41
C ALA A 52 -0.45 -6.89 -15.60
N SER A 53 -1.08 -7.78 -16.37
CA SER A 53 -0.53 -9.11 -16.68
C SER A 53 0.83 -9.03 -17.36
N LYS A 54 1.00 -8.15 -18.36
CA LYS A 54 2.29 -7.97 -19.04
C LYS A 54 3.36 -7.43 -18.10
N ALA A 55 3.03 -6.44 -17.26
CA ALA A 55 3.96 -5.90 -16.27
C ALA A 55 4.38 -6.96 -15.25
N LEU A 56 3.45 -7.82 -14.80
CA LEU A 56 3.74 -8.94 -13.93
C LEU A 56 4.69 -9.95 -14.59
N VAL A 57 4.40 -10.35 -15.84
CA VAL A 57 5.27 -11.28 -16.61
C VAL A 57 6.68 -10.69 -16.79
N ALA A 58 6.79 -9.42 -17.16
CA ALA A 58 8.09 -8.75 -17.29
C ALA A 58 8.85 -8.73 -15.96
N MET A 59 8.17 -8.38 -14.86
CA MET A 59 8.75 -8.39 -13.52
C MET A 59 9.25 -9.79 -13.12
N ILE A 60 8.46 -10.84 -13.37
CA ILE A 60 8.85 -12.24 -13.11
C ILE A 60 10.08 -12.62 -13.93
N LYS A 61 10.09 -12.29 -15.22
CA LYS A 61 11.22 -12.56 -16.12
C LYS A 61 12.52 -11.92 -15.61
N ASP A 62 12.47 -10.65 -15.23
CA ASP A 62 13.62 -9.93 -14.66
C ASP A 62 14.05 -10.50 -13.31
N ALA A 63 13.08 -10.90 -12.47
CA ALA A 63 13.34 -11.47 -11.17
C ALA A 63 14.01 -12.85 -11.28
N ARG A 64 13.57 -13.70 -12.21
CA ARG A 64 14.18 -15.01 -12.46
C ARG A 64 15.59 -14.91 -13.04
N ALA A 65 15.89 -13.85 -13.78
CA ALA A 65 17.23 -13.59 -14.30
C ALA A 65 18.20 -13.05 -13.23
N ASP A 66 17.69 -12.57 -12.09
CA ASP A 66 18.48 -12.09 -10.97
C ASP A 66 18.77 -13.24 -9.98
N SER A 67 20.01 -13.72 -9.94
CA SER A 67 20.44 -14.74 -8.97
C SER A 67 20.26 -14.30 -7.50
N GLY A 68 20.17 -12.99 -7.24
CA GLY A 68 19.86 -12.46 -5.91
C GLY A 68 18.42 -12.71 -5.47
N LEU A 69 17.52 -13.05 -6.42
CA LEU A 69 16.11 -13.35 -6.23
C LEU A 69 15.80 -14.83 -6.41
N ASP A 70 16.78 -15.72 -6.27
CA ASP A 70 16.57 -17.16 -6.34
C ASP A 70 15.47 -17.60 -5.33
N PRO A 71 14.38 -18.25 -5.80
CA PRO A 71 13.26 -18.71 -4.96
C PRO A 71 13.64 -19.80 -3.96
N ASP A 72 14.78 -20.49 -4.15
CA ASP A 72 15.28 -21.49 -3.20
C ASP A 72 15.92 -20.82 -1.96
N ILE A 73 16.20 -19.53 -2.02
CA ILE A 73 16.67 -18.75 -0.86
C ILE A 73 15.46 -18.34 -0.01
N ALA A 74 15.44 -18.79 1.25
CA ALA A 74 14.33 -18.57 2.19
C ALA A 74 13.83 -17.12 2.24
N ARG A 75 14.72 -16.12 2.36
CA ARG A 75 14.34 -14.70 2.43
C ARG A 75 13.63 -14.16 1.19
N ASN A 76 13.76 -14.84 0.05
CA ASN A 76 13.13 -14.45 -1.22
C ASN A 76 11.75 -15.08 -1.42
N LYS A 77 11.42 -16.14 -0.68
CA LYS A 77 10.15 -16.86 -0.80
C LYS A 77 8.92 -15.98 -0.60
N PRO A 78 8.88 -15.04 0.38
CA PRO A 78 7.76 -14.11 0.50
C PRO A 78 7.46 -13.34 -0.78
N PHE A 79 8.50 -12.79 -1.43
CA PHE A 79 8.36 -12.03 -2.68
C PHE A 79 7.74 -12.88 -3.81
N TRP A 80 8.19 -14.14 -3.94
CA TRP A 80 7.62 -15.06 -4.93
C TRP A 80 6.19 -15.47 -4.59
N LYS A 81 5.88 -15.66 -3.31
CA LYS A 81 4.54 -15.99 -2.84
C LYS A 81 3.54 -14.86 -3.11
N SER A 82 3.89 -13.61 -2.84
CA SER A 82 3.02 -12.47 -3.18
C SER A 82 2.90 -12.27 -4.69
N THR A 83 3.98 -12.47 -5.45
CA THR A 83 3.95 -12.47 -6.93
C THR A 83 2.98 -13.53 -7.48
N GLN A 84 3.01 -14.75 -6.93
CA GLN A 84 2.06 -15.82 -7.25
C GLN A 84 0.61 -15.43 -6.93
N GLN A 85 0.36 -14.80 -5.77
CA GLN A 85 -0.98 -14.34 -5.41
C GLN A 85 -1.50 -13.29 -6.38
N ILE A 86 -0.67 -12.32 -6.79
CA ILE A 86 -1.05 -11.34 -7.82
C ILE A 86 -1.43 -12.04 -9.12
N ALA A 87 -0.62 -13.01 -9.59
CA ALA A 87 -0.91 -13.77 -10.81
C ALA A 87 -2.28 -14.47 -10.74
N LYS A 88 -2.53 -15.19 -9.64
CA LYS A 88 -3.80 -15.88 -9.39
C LYS A 88 -4.98 -14.91 -9.40
N ASN A 89 -4.84 -13.76 -8.74
CA ASN A 89 -5.91 -12.79 -8.61
C ASN A 89 -6.19 -12.03 -9.92
N LEU A 90 -5.15 -11.73 -10.72
CA LEU A 90 -5.33 -11.19 -12.07
C LEU A 90 -6.02 -12.19 -13.01
N LYS A 91 -5.72 -13.49 -12.88
CA LYS A 91 -6.41 -14.54 -13.63
C LYS A 91 -7.87 -14.68 -13.23
N THR A 92 -8.17 -14.64 -11.92
CA THR A 92 -9.55 -14.57 -11.41
C THR A 92 -10.26 -13.34 -11.97
N ALA A 93 -9.61 -12.17 -11.93
CA ALA A 93 -10.19 -10.94 -12.43
C ALA A 93 -10.49 -11.01 -13.93
N LYS A 94 -9.57 -11.56 -14.74
CA LYS A 94 -9.74 -11.74 -16.18
C LYS A 94 -10.90 -12.69 -16.52
N LYS A 95 -11.03 -13.80 -15.79
CA LYS A 95 -12.16 -14.72 -15.94
C LYS A 95 -13.49 -14.05 -15.58
N GLY A 96 -13.54 -13.36 -14.44
CA GLY A 96 -14.74 -12.67 -14.01
C GLY A 96 -15.14 -11.50 -14.93
N LEU A 97 -14.17 -10.81 -15.53
CA LEU A 97 -14.45 -9.77 -16.52
C LEU A 97 -15.14 -10.36 -17.75
N ALA A 98 -14.63 -11.48 -18.26
CA ALA A 98 -15.22 -12.16 -19.40
C ALA A 98 -16.61 -12.75 -19.09
N ALA A 99 -16.81 -13.23 -17.86
CA ALA A 99 -18.08 -13.76 -17.38
C ALA A 99 -19.08 -12.68 -16.91
N GLN A 100 -18.62 -11.44 -16.75
CA GLN A 100 -19.36 -10.34 -16.13
C GLN A 100 -19.91 -10.71 -14.74
N ASP A 101 -19.03 -11.20 -13.87
CA ASP A 101 -19.36 -11.58 -12.50
C ASP A 101 -18.39 -10.98 -11.45
N ASP A 102 -18.75 -11.18 -10.18
CA ASP A 102 -18.05 -10.56 -9.06
C ASP A 102 -16.59 -11.04 -8.88
N ASP A 103 -16.15 -12.09 -9.57
CA ASP A 103 -14.75 -12.51 -9.56
C ASP A 103 -13.84 -11.45 -10.19
N PHE A 104 -14.35 -10.61 -11.12
CA PHE A 104 -13.61 -9.45 -11.61
C PHE A 104 -13.25 -8.51 -10.45
N LEU A 105 -14.25 -8.16 -9.66
CA LEU A 105 -14.16 -7.14 -8.61
C LEU A 105 -13.37 -7.65 -7.40
N LYS A 106 -13.60 -8.91 -7.01
CA LYS A 106 -12.83 -9.58 -5.96
C LYS A 106 -11.38 -9.77 -6.40
N GLY A 107 -11.16 -10.17 -7.65
CA GLY A 107 -9.83 -10.36 -8.21
C GLY A 107 -8.99 -9.08 -8.22
N ILE A 108 -9.55 -7.93 -8.63
CA ILE A 108 -8.79 -6.65 -8.61
C ILE A 108 -8.48 -6.18 -7.18
N ALA A 109 -9.38 -6.39 -6.20
CA ALA A 109 -9.15 -6.03 -4.81
C ALA A 109 -8.06 -6.91 -4.18
N GLU A 110 -8.11 -8.23 -4.37
CA GLU A 110 -7.09 -9.14 -3.86
C GLU A 110 -5.74 -8.97 -4.58
N ALA A 111 -5.73 -8.66 -5.89
CA ALA A 111 -4.51 -8.30 -6.60
C ALA A 111 -3.88 -7.03 -6.00
N ARG A 112 -4.69 -6.04 -5.63
CA ARG A 112 -4.20 -4.81 -4.95
C ARG A 112 -3.58 -5.11 -3.59
N ARG A 113 -4.22 -5.95 -2.77
CA ARG A 113 -3.69 -6.36 -1.46
C ARG A 113 -2.37 -7.11 -1.59
N ALA A 114 -2.31 -8.09 -2.49
CA ALA A 114 -1.10 -8.87 -2.75
C ALA A 114 0.03 -8.00 -3.32
N GLN A 115 -0.29 -6.99 -4.13
CA GLN A 115 0.67 -6.00 -4.61
C GLN A 115 1.27 -5.16 -3.48
N GLU A 116 0.45 -4.71 -2.53
CA GLU A 116 0.93 -3.97 -1.35
C GLU A 116 1.80 -4.85 -0.44
N GLN A 117 1.46 -6.13 -0.26
CA GLN A 117 2.32 -7.10 0.39
C GLN A 117 3.67 -7.27 -0.35
N MET A 118 3.65 -7.44 -1.68
CA MET A 118 4.85 -7.62 -2.49
C MET A 118 5.86 -6.47 -2.37
N LYS A 119 5.39 -5.22 -2.16
CA LYS A 119 6.28 -4.07 -1.91
C LYS A 119 7.09 -4.21 -0.62
N ILE A 120 6.51 -4.86 0.39
CA ILE A 120 7.18 -5.14 1.67
C ILE A 120 8.08 -6.36 1.50
N ASP A 121 7.57 -7.44 0.90
CA ASP A 121 8.36 -8.65 0.66
C ASP A 121 9.60 -8.37 -0.23
N TRP A 122 9.51 -7.44 -1.18
CA TRP A 122 10.65 -6.99 -1.98
C TRP A 122 11.79 -6.47 -1.10
N GLN A 123 11.47 -5.79 0.02
CA GLN A 123 12.47 -5.24 0.93
C GLN A 123 13.28 -6.35 1.61
N LEU A 124 12.69 -7.52 1.88
CA LEU A 124 13.38 -8.70 2.44
C LEU A 124 14.48 -9.23 1.52
N THR A 125 14.25 -9.15 0.21
CA THR A 125 15.17 -9.74 -0.78
C THR A 125 16.53 -9.05 -0.81
N ASN A 126 16.60 -7.79 -0.39
CA ASN A 126 17.73 -6.88 -0.57
C ASN A 126 18.16 -6.66 -2.04
N SER A 127 17.44 -7.18 -3.03
CA SER A 127 17.79 -7.01 -4.44
C SER A 127 17.78 -5.53 -4.84
N LYS A 128 18.60 -5.22 -5.84
CA LYS A 128 18.74 -3.89 -6.46
C LYS A 128 18.38 -3.91 -7.94
N ASN A 129 17.72 -4.97 -8.41
CA ASN A 129 17.31 -5.07 -9.80
C ASN A 129 16.28 -3.98 -10.12
N LYS A 130 16.71 -3.00 -10.90
CA LYS A 130 15.89 -1.85 -11.27
C LYS A 130 14.72 -2.23 -12.17
N GLN A 131 14.89 -3.23 -13.02
CA GLN A 131 13.82 -3.66 -13.94
C GLN A 131 12.68 -4.32 -13.18
N VAL A 132 12.98 -5.11 -12.14
CA VAL A 132 11.94 -5.65 -11.23
C VAL A 132 11.17 -4.51 -10.55
N VAL A 133 11.85 -3.47 -10.07
CA VAL A 133 11.20 -2.31 -9.44
C VAL A 133 10.36 -1.51 -10.45
N GLU A 134 10.89 -1.26 -11.63
CA GLU A 134 10.20 -0.52 -12.70
C GLU A 134 8.94 -1.26 -13.15
N ASN A 135 9.06 -2.56 -13.46
CA ASN A 135 7.91 -3.39 -13.87
C ASN A 135 6.92 -3.61 -12.71
N GLY A 136 7.40 -3.75 -11.47
CA GLY A 136 6.55 -3.78 -10.28
C GLY A 136 5.76 -2.49 -10.06
N LYS A 137 6.34 -1.33 -10.39
CA LYS A 137 5.61 -0.05 -10.38
C LYS A 137 4.52 -0.02 -11.45
N LYS A 138 4.83 -0.40 -12.69
CA LYS A 138 3.86 -0.49 -13.80
C LYS A 138 2.67 -1.38 -13.44
N LEU A 139 2.97 -2.55 -12.87
CA LEU A 139 1.97 -3.48 -12.33
C LEU A 139 1.10 -2.82 -11.26
N GLY A 140 1.72 -2.17 -10.26
CA GLY A 140 1.02 -1.49 -9.18
C GLY A 140 0.11 -0.37 -9.66
N ASP A 141 0.57 0.44 -10.61
CA ASP A 141 -0.19 1.55 -11.19
C ASP A 141 -1.38 1.03 -12.03
N ALA A 142 -1.19 -0.05 -12.82
CA ALA A 142 -2.28 -0.67 -13.57
C ALA A 142 -3.36 -1.27 -12.65
N ILE A 143 -2.96 -1.99 -11.59
CA ILE A 143 -3.89 -2.54 -10.59
C ILE A 143 -4.61 -1.42 -9.84
N ALA A 144 -3.91 -0.34 -9.49
CA ALA A 144 -4.53 0.83 -8.84
C ALA A 144 -5.59 1.45 -9.74
N LEU A 145 -5.30 1.65 -11.03
CA LEU A 145 -6.26 2.19 -12.00
C LEU A 145 -7.49 1.29 -12.15
N LEU A 146 -7.29 -0.04 -12.18
CA LEU A 146 -8.40 -1.00 -12.15
C LEU A 146 -9.27 -0.81 -10.91
N ARG A 147 -8.62 -0.80 -9.74
CA ARG A 147 -9.29 -0.72 -8.44
C ARG A 147 -10.08 0.57 -8.25
N ILE A 148 -9.55 1.72 -8.67
CA ILE A 148 -10.18 3.03 -8.39
C ILE A 148 -11.24 3.45 -9.42
N ASN A 149 -11.28 2.81 -10.60
CA ASN A 149 -12.20 3.19 -11.68
C ASN A 149 -13.27 2.14 -11.99
N TYR A 150 -12.97 0.85 -11.81
CA TYR A 150 -13.85 -0.24 -12.25
C TYR A 150 -14.41 -1.08 -11.10
N SER A 151 -14.21 -0.66 -9.85
CA SER A 151 -14.80 -1.36 -8.70
C SER A 151 -16.22 -0.90 -8.38
N LYS A 152 -16.90 -1.64 -7.48
CA LYS A 152 -18.21 -1.23 -6.93
C LYS A 152 -18.13 0.09 -6.16
N GLU A 153 -17.02 0.36 -5.49
CA GLU A 153 -16.73 1.61 -4.79
C GLU A 153 -16.52 2.78 -5.77
N ALA A 154 -15.87 2.53 -6.91
CA ALA A 154 -15.75 3.52 -7.98
C ALA A 154 -17.11 3.88 -8.57
N ALA A 155 -17.94 2.87 -8.85
CA ALA A 155 -19.32 3.05 -9.30
C ALA A 155 -20.13 3.84 -8.26
N ARG A 156 -20.01 3.47 -6.98
CA ARG A 156 -20.68 4.14 -5.86
C ARG A 156 -20.25 5.60 -5.70
N LYS A 157 -18.96 5.89 -5.85
CA LYS A 157 -18.39 7.23 -5.82
C LYS A 157 -18.94 8.08 -6.98
N LYS A 158 -18.97 7.51 -8.19
CA LYS A 158 -19.50 8.19 -9.39
C LYS A 158 -20.99 8.49 -9.28
N ALA A 159 -21.76 7.60 -8.65
CA ALA A 159 -23.18 7.84 -8.38
C ALA A 159 -23.40 9.04 -7.42
N GLY A 160 -22.45 9.31 -6.52
CA GLY A 160 -22.47 10.45 -5.62
C GLY A 160 -23.61 10.40 -4.60
N GLY A 161 -24.05 11.57 -4.11
CA GLY A 161 -25.09 11.68 -3.08
C GLY A 161 -24.60 11.44 -1.66
N GLU A 162 -25.52 11.24 -0.73
CA GLU A 162 -25.21 10.94 0.67
C GLU A 162 -24.92 9.45 0.89
N LEU A 163 -24.24 9.13 1.99
CA LEU A 163 -24.15 7.76 2.47
C LEU A 163 -25.54 7.24 2.87
N THR A 164 -25.86 6.01 2.48
CA THR A 164 -27.05 5.31 2.96
C THR A 164 -26.93 5.01 4.47
N ALA A 165 -28.03 4.64 5.12
CA ALA A 165 -28.01 4.25 6.53
C ALA A 165 -27.07 3.06 6.79
N ASN A 166 -27.04 2.08 5.87
CA ASN A 166 -26.16 0.92 5.96
C ASN A 166 -24.69 1.34 5.81
N GLU A 167 -24.37 2.15 4.80
CA GLU A 167 -23.00 2.64 4.60
C GLU A 167 -22.50 3.48 5.79
N LYS A 168 -23.38 4.30 6.40
CA LYS A 168 -23.04 5.04 7.63
C LYS A 168 -22.73 4.09 8.79
N ALA A 169 -23.56 3.07 8.99
CA ALA A 169 -23.35 2.09 10.06
C ALA A 169 -22.07 1.27 9.83
N GLU A 170 -21.78 0.88 8.59
CA GLU A 170 -20.55 0.19 8.20
C GLU A 170 -19.33 1.09 8.39
N PHE A 171 -19.40 2.36 8.01
CA PHE A 171 -18.27 3.26 8.18
C PHE A 171 -17.95 3.48 9.67
N GLU A 172 -18.97 3.63 10.52
CA GLU A 172 -18.75 3.71 11.97
C GLU A 172 -18.21 2.40 12.56
N LYS A 173 -18.64 1.24 12.03
CA LYS A 173 -18.05 -0.06 12.40
C LYS A 173 -16.57 -0.13 12.01
N ILE A 174 -16.20 0.30 10.81
CA ILE A 174 -14.80 0.37 10.37
C ILE A 174 -14.01 1.27 11.30
N LYS A 175 -14.50 2.47 11.65
CA LYS A 175 -13.82 3.37 12.59
C LYS A 175 -13.64 2.75 13.98
N ALA A 176 -14.64 2.03 14.48
CA ALA A 176 -14.52 1.30 15.75
C ALA A 176 -13.46 0.19 15.67
N GLN A 177 -13.43 -0.55 14.56
CA GLN A 177 -12.41 -1.55 14.27
C GLN A 177 -11.00 -0.94 14.18
N GLN A 178 -10.85 0.27 13.63
CA GLN A 178 -9.56 0.97 13.61
C GLN A 178 -9.10 1.39 15.01
N LYS A 179 -10.02 1.78 15.91
CA LYS A 179 -9.67 2.05 17.32
C LYS A 179 -9.17 0.80 18.05
N ASP A 180 -9.81 -0.34 17.80
CA ASP A 180 -9.35 -1.64 18.31
C ASP A 180 -7.97 -2.01 17.75
N LEU A 181 -7.76 -1.80 16.44
CA LEU A 181 -6.46 -2.01 15.79
C LEU A 181 -5.37 -1.15 16.43
N LEU A 182 -5.61 0.14 16.68
CA LEU A 182 -4.66 1.02 17.37
C LEU A 182 -4.31 0.53 18.78
N ALA A 183 -5.29 0.03 19.53
CA ALA A 183 -5.03 -0.55 20.84
C ALA A 183 -4.14 -1.80 20.76
N LYS A 184 -4.34 -2.65 19.76
CA LYS A 184 -3.50 -3.84 19.51
C LYS A 184 -2.08 -3.45 19.11
N ILE A 185 -1.94 -2.50 18.18
CA ILE A 185 -0.63 -1.96 17.75
C ILE A 185 0.14 -1.40 18.95
N SER A 186 -0.49 -0.56 19.78
CA SER A 186 0.18 0.02 20.95
C SER A 186 0.67 -1.03 21.96
N ARG A 187 -0.04 -2.16 22.10
CA ARG A 187 0.45 -3.29 22.92
C ARG A 187 1.68 -3.94 22.29
N LEU A 188 1.64 -4.18 20.98
CA LEU A 188 2.72 -4.80 20.25
C LEU A 188 3.98 -3.92 20.20
N GLU A 189 3.85 -2.62 19.96
CA GLU A 189 4.97 -1.67 19.95
C GLU A 189 5.72 -1.62 21.28
N LYS A 190 5.00 -1.64 22.41
CA LYS A 190 5.62 -1.71 23.75
C LYS A 190 6.45 -2.98 23.94
N SER A 191 6.03 -4.06 23.31
CA SER A 191 6.72 -5.36 23.37
C SER A 191 7.89 -5.45 22.37
N ALA A 192 7.75 -4.86 21.19
CA ALA A 192 8.67 -5.00 20.06
C ALA A 192 9.65 -3.83 19.84
N GLN A 193 9.93 -3.00 20.87
CA GLN A 193 10.71 -1.74 20.78
C GLN A 193 12.11 -1.83 20.13
N LYS A 194 12.65 -3.05 19.95
CA LYS A 194 13.99 -3.29 19.38
C LYS A 194 13.97 -3.77 17.93
N ASP A 195 12.81 -4.14 17.40
CA ASP A 195 12.67 -4.58 16.01
C ASP A 195 12.33 -3.38 15.12
N LYS A 196 13.33 -2.87 14.40
CA LYS A 196 13.18 -1.67 13.56
C LYS A 196 12.33 -1.89 12.32
N ALA A 197 12.33 -3.10 11.77
CA ALA A 197 11.52 -3.42 10.60
C ALA A 197 10.04 -3.49 10.99
N LEU A 198 9.72 -4.18 12.09
CA LEU A 198 8.36 -4.26 12.62
C LEU A 198 7.87 -2.90 13.13
N GLU A 199 8.69 -2.12 13.85
CA GLU A 199 8.35 -0.77 14.31
C GLU A 199 7.90 0.12 13.15
N LYS A 200 8.65 0.13 12.05
CA LYS A 200 8.29 0.89 10.85
C LYS A 200 6.96 0.43 10.26
N GLY A 201 6.71 -0.87 10.21
CA GLY A 201 5.45 -1.43 9.71
C GLY A 201 4.26 -1.04 10.57
N LEU A 202 4.38 -1.17 11.89
CA LEU A 202 3.35 -0.79 12.85
C LEU A 202 3.03 0.71 12.78
N HIS A 203 4.06 1.56 12.64
CA HIS A 203 3.86 3.00 12.50
C HIS A 203 3.06 3.37 11.24
N GLU A 204 3.32 2.74 10.10
CA GLU A 204 2.55 3.01 8.87
C GLU A 204 1.10 2.51 9.01
N ILE A 205 0.87 1.34 9.61
CA ILE A 205 -0.49 0.84 9.89
C ILE A 205 -1.23 1.78 10.85
N GLN A 206 -0.56 2.25 11.91
CA GLN A 206 -1.08 3.21 12.88
C GLN A 206 -1.52 4.50 12.18
N LYS A 207 -0.65 5.10 11.36
CA LYS A 207 -0.94 6.34 10.62
C LYS A 207 -2.19 6.20 9.74
N GLN A 208 -2.36 5.05 9.09
CA GLN A 208 -3.55 4.78 8.27
C GLN A 208 -4.80 4.61 9.13
N ALA A 209 -4.69 3.94 10.28
CA ALA A 209 -5.80 3.74 11.20
C ALA A 209 -6.28 5.06 11.84
N GLU A 210 -5.35 5.89 12.28
CA GLU A 210 -5.62 7.24 12.81
C GLU A 210 -6.34 8.12 11.78
N ARG A 211 -5.88 8.07 10.52
CA ARG A 211 -6.54 8.78 9.43
C ARG A 211 -7.99 8.35 9.27
N ILE A 212 -8.27 7.04 9.20
CA ILE A 212 -9.64 6.53 8.99
C ILE A 212 -10.60 6.99 10.09
N ILE A 213 -10.14 7.04 11.34
CA ILE A 213 -10.99 7.41 12.49
C ILE A 213 -11.53 8.84 12.36
N ILE A 214 -10.73 9.76 11.80
CA ILE A 214 -11.09 11.19 11.69
C ILE A 214 -11.83 11.55 10.39
N GLU A 215 -11.91 10.62 9.42
CA GLU A 215 -12.55 10.88 8.14
C GLU A 215 -14.06 11.22 8.31
N PRO A 216 -14.59 12.25 7.62
CA PRO A 216 -15.98 12.65 7.73
C PRO A 216 -16.92 11.61 7.09
N ALA A 217 -18.16 11.51 7.57
CA ALA A 217 -19.16 10.56 7.06
C ALA A 217 -19.77 10.99 5.70
N ILE A 218 -18.93 11.04 4.67
CA ILE A 218 -19.29 11.36 3.28
C ILE A 218 -18.82 10.24 2.33
N VAL A 219 -19.44 10.16 1.14
CA VAL A 219 -19.16 9.10 0.15
C VAL A 219 -17.69 9.03 -0.23
N ASP A 220 -17.05 10.17 -0.50
CA ASP A 220 -15.64 10.20 -0.90
C ASP A 220 -14.71 9.62 0.17
N ALA A 221 -14.97 9.96 1.43
CA ALA A 221 -14.19 9.52 2.57
C ALA A 221 -14.42 8.04 2.90
N TYR A 222 -15.66 7.56 2.78
CA TYR A 222 -15.99 6.15 2.91
C TYR A 222 -15.30 5.31 1.82
N VAL A 223 -15.39 5.71 0.56
CA VAL A 223 -14.73 5.01 -0.56
C VAL A 223 -13.21 5.05 -0.43
N ALA A 224 -12.63 6.19 -0.06
CA ALA A 224 -11.19 6.29 0.19
C ALA A 224 -10.75 5.38 1.34
N THR A 225 -11.58 5.24 2.38
CA THR A 225 -11.35 4.31 3.49
C THR A 225 -11.30 2.87 2.98
N LEU A 226 -12.24 2.44 2.13
CA LEU A 226 -12.24 1.08 1.59
C LEU A 226 -10.97 0.75 0.79
N TYR A 227 -10.45 1.71 0.01
CA TYR A 227 -9.17 1.53 -0.67
C TYR A 227 -7.97 1.49 0.29
N LEU A 228 -8.03 2.26 1.38
CA LEU A 228 -6.98 2.28 2.39
C LEU A 228 -6.93 0.96 3.18
N LEU A 229 -8.08 0.30 3.37
CA LEU A 229 -8.14 -1.02 3.98
C LEU A 229 -7.41 -2.08 3.13
N ASP A 230 -7.45 -1.99 1.80
CA ASP A 230 -6.66 -2.89 0.93
C ASP A 230 -5.15 -2.69 1.16
N VAL A 231 -4.72 -1.45 1.39
CA VAL A 231 -3.32 -1.13 1.71
C VAL A 231 -2.94 -1.66 3.10
N GLN A 232 -3.76 -1.42 4.12
CA GLN A 232 -3.53 -1.95 5.47
C GLN A 232 -3.42 -3.48 5.46
N THR A 233 -4.30 -4.18 4.74
CA THR A 233 -4.24 -5.65 4.62
C THR A 233 -2.91 -6.10 3.99
N GLY A 234 -2.47 -5.44 2.92
CA GLY A 234 -1.18 -5.75 2.30
C GLY A 234 0.01 -5.52 3.23
N LEU A 235 0.00 -4.42 4.01
CA LEU A 235 1.03 -4.13 5.01
C LEU A 235 1.07 -5.21 6.11
N ILE A 236 -0.09 -5.57 6.68
CA ILE A 236 -0.17 -6.61 7.72
C ILE A 236 0.30 -7.97 7.16
N ARG A 237 -0.03 -8.33 5.91
CA ARG A 237 0.48 -9.59 5.34
C ARG A 237 1.99 -9.53 5.07
N GLY A 238 2.50 -8.40 4.57
CA GLY A 238 3.92 -8.26 4.21
C GLY A 238 4.85 -8.22 5.43
N TYR A 239 4.40 -7.65 6.54
CA TYR A 239 5.21 -7.62 7.76
C TYR A 239 5.15 -8.92 8.56
N GLU A 240 4.25 -9.86 8.27
CA GLU A 240 4.14 -11.15 8.96
C GLU A 240 5.49 -11.89 9.05
N TYR A 241 6.29 -11.83 7.97
CA TYR A 241 7.59 -12.50 7.90
C TYR A 241 8.72 -11.78 8.65
N TYR A 242 8.52 -10.52 9.02
CA TYR A 242 9.45 -9.76 9.86
C TYR A 242 9.17 -9.95 11.35
N VAL A 243 8.12 -10.66 11.72
CA VAL A 243 7.72 -10.78 13.12
C VAL A 243 8.49 -11.91 13.79
N ASP A 244 9.37 -11.52 14.71
CA ASP A 244 10.08 -12.47 15.55
C ASP A 244 9.13 -13.37 16.35
N LYS A 245 9.59 -14.61 16.60
CA LYS A 245 8.82 -15.66 17.30
C LYS A 245 8.13 -15.18 18.59
N PRO A 246 8.74 -14.37 19.48
CA PRO A 246 8.08 -13.88 20.69
C PRO A 246 6.84 -13.01 20.42
N TRP A 247 6.75 -12.38 19.24
CA TRP A 247 5.72 -11.40 18.89
C TRP A 247 4.62 -11.96 17.98
N ARG A 248 4.86 -13.11 17.33
CA ARG A 248 3.92 -13.71 16.34
C ARG A 248 2.50 -13.85 16.87
N ALA A 249 2.32 -14.32 18.10
CA ALA A 249 0.98 -14.47 18.67
C ALA A 249 0.22 -13.13 18.79
N ALA A 250 0.91 -12.06 19.22
CA ALA A 250 0.32 -10.73 19.30
C ALA A 250 0.10 -10.10 17.92
N TYR A 251 0.97 -10.41 16.96
CA TYR A 251 0.81 -10.00 15.57
C TYR A 251 -0.38 -10.68 14.90
N LEU A 252 -0.63 -11.95 15.18
CA LEU A 252 -1.79 -12.68 14.67
C LEU A 252 -3.13 -12.05 15.12
N GLU A 253 -3.18 -11.31 16.23
CA GLU A 253 -4.37 -10.52 16.60
C GLU A 253 -4.67 -9.38 15.61
N LEU A 254 -3.65 -8.88 14.89
CA LEU A 254 -3.80 -7.94 13.78
C LEU A 254 -4.29 -8.67 12.52
N VAL A 255 -3.86 -9.92 12.32
CA VAL A 255 -4.30 -10.77 11.19
C VAL A 255 -5.80 -11.11 11.29
N ASP A 256 -6.26 -11.45 12.49
CA ASP A 256 -7.67 -11.73 12.77
C ASP A 256 -8.57 -10.52 12.45
N TRP A 257 -8.06 -9.31 12.69
CA TRP A 257 -8.79 -8.08 12.40
C TRP A 257 -9.13 -7.94 10.91
N PHE A 258 -8.17 -8.16 10.00
CA PHE A 258 -8.46 -8.05 8.57
C PHE A 258 -9.26 -9.25 8.05
N THR A 259 -9.13 -10.44 8.64
CA THR A 259 -9.94 -11.62 8.26
C THR A 259 -11.44 -11.34 8.46
N GLY A 260 -11.80 -10.65 9.54
CA GLY A 260 -13.16 -10.18 9.77
C GLY A 260 -13.63 -9.16 8.71
N TYR A 261 -12.73 -8.28 8.27
CA TYR A 261 -13.01 -7.35 7.18
C TYR A 261 -13.20 -8.06 5.83
N ASP A 262 -12.35 -9.02 5.47
CA ASP A 262 -12.44 -9.77 4.20
C ASP A 262 -13.78 -10.51 4.07
N THR A 263 -14.25 -11.10 5.17
CA THR A 263 -15.56 -11.77 5.21
C THR A 263 -16.69 -10.79 4.92
N TRP A 264 -16.66 -9.61 5.56
CA TRP A 264 -17.64 -8.56 5.32
C TRP A 264 -17.55 -8.01 3.89
N TYR A 265 -16.34 -7.73 3.40
CA TYR A 265 -16.11 -7.15 2.07
C TYR A 265 -16.66 -8.04 0.97
N ASN A 266 -16.37 -9.35 1.03
CA ASN A 266 -16.88 -10.30 0.05
C ASN A 266 -18.42 -10.39 0.09
N THR A 267 -19.01 -10.36 1.29
CA THR A 267 -20.47 -10.32 1.43
C THR A 267 -21.07 -9.02 0.88
N TRP A 268 -20.42 -7.88 1.13
CA TRP A 268 -20.83 -6.59 0.58
C TRP A 268 -20.74 -6.59 -0.94
N CYS A 269 -19.65 -7.10 -1.52
CA CYS A 269 -19.50 -7.30 -2.94
C CYS A 269 -20.69 -8.10 -3.49
N ASP A 270 -21.01 -9.27 -2.93
CA ASP A 270 -22.09 -10.13 -3.45
C ASP A 270 -23.50 -9.50 -3.37
N THR A 271 -23.68 -8.45 -2.57
CA THR A 271 -25.00 -7.83 -2.34
C THR A 271 -25.22 -6.52 -3.10
N VAL A 272 -24.14 -5.82 -3.47
CA VAL A 272 -24.23 -4.56 -4.22
C VAL A 272 -24.24 -4.83 -5.72
N SER A 273 -25.20 -4.24 -6.44
CA SER A 273 -25.25 -4.37 -7.90
C SER A 273 -24.13 -3.59 -8.58
N TYR A 274 -23.75 -4.05 -9.78
CA TYR A 274 -22.72 -3.41 -10.59
C TYR A 274 -23.21 -3.27 -12.04
N ASP A 275 -23.02 -2.09 -12.61
CA ASP A 275 -23.32 -1.84 -14.02
C ASP A 275 -22.10 -2.25 -14.86
N TRP A 276 -22.22 -3.41 -15.51
CA TRP A 276 -21.15 -3.96 -16.34
C TRP A 276 -20.77 -3.08 -17.53
N ALA A 277 -21.61 -2.14 -17.95
CA ALA A 277 -21.22 -1.18 -18.99
C ALA A 277 -20.07 -0.26 -18.53
N LEU A 278 -19.81 -0.16 -17.22
CA LEU A 278 -18.69 0.61 -16.69
C LEU A 278 -17.33 0.07 -17.11
N VAL A 279 -17.19 -1.25 -17.32
CA VAL A 279 -15.89 -1.86 -17.66
C VAL A 279 -15.37 -1.45 -19.04
N ASP A 280 -16.28 -1.05 -19.93
CA ASP A 280 -15.98 -0.56 -21.28
C ASP A 280 -15.62 0.94 -21.30
N THR A 281 -15.87 1.66 -20.21
CA THR A 281 -15.55 3.09 -20.14
C THR A 281 -14.05 3.31 -20.16
N GLN A 282 -13.62 4.33 -20.89
CA GLN A 282 -12.23 4.72 -21.02
C GLN A 282 -11.82 5.64 -19.87
N VAL A 283 -10.67 5.36 -19.25
CA VAL A 283 -10.06 6.20 -18.21
C VAL A 283 -8.73 6.74 -18.69
N ASP A 284 -8.38 7.94 -18.22
CA ASP A 284 -7.11 8.56 -18.52
C ASP A 284 -5.97 7.86 -17.77
N VAL A 285 -4.92 7.50 -18.51
CA VAL A 285 -3.69 6.89 -18.00
C VAL A 285 -2.59 7.94 -18.05
N TYR A 286 -2.08 8.35 -16.89
CA TYR A 286 -1.05 9.38 -16.74
C TYR A 286 0.36 8.81 -16.57
N GLU A 287 0.47 7.63 -15.93
CA GLU A 287 1.74 6.94 -15.74
C GLU A 287 2.03 6.01 -16.91
N ASP A 288 3.31 5.80 -17.22
CA ASP A 288 3.70 4.75 -18.16
C ASP A 288 3.55 3.40 -17.48
N ILE A 289 2.42 2.74 -17.76
CA ILE A 289 2.12 1.38 -17.30
C ILE A 289 2.35 0.33 -18.39
N THR A 290 2.86 0.73 -19.56
CA THR A 290 3.08 -0.18 -20.68
C THR A 290 4.46 -0.80 -20.63
N VAL A 291 4.56 -2.10 -20.87
CA VAL A 291 5.84 -2.79 -21.04
C VAL A 291 6.31 -2.55 -22.47
N SER A 292 7.49 -1.96 -22.63
CA SER A 292 8.07 -1.61 -23.93
C SER A 292 8.63 -2.81 -24.69
N GLU A 293 9.01 -3.87 -23.96
CA GLU A 293 9.43 -5.13 -24.58
C GLU A 293 8.23 -5.91 -25.11
N SER A 294 8.35 -6.39 -26.35
CA SER A 294 7.38 -7.33 -26.90
C SER A 294 7.55 -8.68 -26.21
N LEU A 295 6.66 -9.00 -25.28
CA LEU A 295 6.53 -10.34 -24.72
C LEU A 295 5.71 -11.20 -25.70
N SER A 296 6.25 -12.34 -26.09
CA SER A 296 5.51 -13.34 -26.86
C SER A 296 4.41 -14.00 -26.02
N GLU A 297 3.38 -14.54 -26.68
CA GLU A 297 2.32 -15.29 -25.98
C GLU A 297 2.87 -16.51 -25.23
N ASP A 298 3.90 -17.16 -25.80
CA ASP A 298 4.61 -18.28 -25.16
C ASP A 298 5.34 -17.82 -23.88
N GLU A 299 6.00 -16.66 -23.90
CA GLU A 299 6.63 -16.07 -22.71
C GLU A 299 5.58 -15.74 -21.64
N ILE A 300 4.47 -15.12 -22.03
CA ILE A 300 3.37 -14.79 -21.10
C ILE A 300 2.84 -16.07 -20.44
N SER A 301 2.52 -17.09 -21.25
CA SER A 301 2.01 -18.36 -20.74
C SER A 301 3.03 -19.09 -19.84
N SER A 302 4.32 -19.02 -20.17
CA SER A 302 5.40 -19.63 -19.38
C SER A 302 5.50 -18.99 -18.00
N GLU A 303 5.57 -17.66 -17.93
CA GLU A 303 5.75 -16.96 -16.66
C GLU A 303 4.49 -16.97 -15.79
N GLU A 304 3.29 -16.90 -16.40
CA GLU A 304 2.03 -17.12 -15.68
C GLU A 304 1.97 -18.52 -15.07
N SER A 305 2.36 -19.56 -15.83
CA SER A 305 2.42 -20.93 -15.34
C SER A 305 3.45 -21.11 -14.23
N TYR A 306 4.61 -20.46 -14.33
CA TYR A 306 5.63 -20.49 -13.29
C TYR A 306 5.10 -19.88 -11.98
N ALA A 307 4.51 -18.69 -12.04
CA ALA A 307 3.91 -18.05 -10.89
C ALA A 307 2.81 -18.92 -10.25
N GLU A 308 1.97 -19.57 -11.05
CA GLU A 308 0.87 -20.39 -10.53
C GLU A 308 1.31 -21.73 -9.92
N SER A 309 2.35 -22.37 -10.46
CA SER A 309 2.75 -23.72 -10.07
C SER A 309 3.93 -23.78 -9.11
N GLY A 310 4.64 -22.67 -8.90
CA GLY A 310 5.72 -22.60 -7.93
C GLY A 310 5.23 -22.84 -6.50
N SER A 311 6.01 -23.58 -5.71
CA SER A 311 5.78 -23.73 -4.28
C SER A 311 6.74 -22.79 -3.56
N PHE A 312 6.19 -21.71 -3.01
CA PHE A 312 6.96 -20.65 -2.34
C PHE A 312 6.64 -20.56 -0.84
N ASP A 313 6.05 -21.61 -0.27
CA ASP A 313 5.82 -21.66 1.16
C ASP A 313 7.15 -21.89 1.90
N MET A 314 7.31 -21.16 3.00
CA MET A 314 8.40 -21.39 3.93
C MET A 314 8.02 -22.49 4.91
N SER A 315 8.98 -23.34 5.24
CA SER A 315 8.90 -24.20 6.42
C SER A 315 9.13 -23.37 7.69
N GLU A 316 8.64 -23.84 8.84
CA GLU A 316 8.89 -23.21 10.14
C GLU A 316 10.39 -22.99 10.40
N ALA A 317 11.23 -23.94 10.00
CA ALA A 317 12.68 -23.85 10.11
C ALA A 317 13.33 -22.81 9.19
N GLU A 318 12.67 -22.40 8.11
CA GLU A 318 13.12 -21.31 7.24
C GLU A 318 12.67 -19.96 7.80
N GLU A 319 11.45 -19.88 8.31
CA GLU A 319 10.95 -18.67 8.99
C GLU A 319 11.82 -18.30 10.19
N GLU A 320 12.25 -19.27 10.99
CA GLU A 320 13.14 -19.03 12.13
C GLU A 320 14.54 -18.54 11.71
N ARG A 321 15.04 -18.98 10.54
CA ARG A 321 16.34 -18.53 10.01
C ARG A 321 16.29 -17.10 9.48
N VAL A 322 15.22 -16.74 8.76
CA VAL A 322 15.06 -15.39 8.21
C VAL A 322 14.98 -14.35 9.33
N ALA A 323 14.24 -14.64 10.41
CA ALA A 323 14.20 -13.78 11.60
C ALA A 323 15.58 -13.61 12.26
N ALA A 324 16.36 -14.70 12.37
CA ALA A 324 17.68 -14.67 13.03
C ALA A 324 18.80 -14.00 12.19
N GLU A 325 18.72 -14.03 10.86
CA GLU A 325 19.73 -13.39 9.98
C GLU A 325 19.68 -11.86 9.98
N GLU A 326 18.53 -11.25 10.29
CA GLU A 326 18.40 -9.79 10.53
C GLU A 326 19.19 -9.36 11.79
N GLU A 327 19.07 -10.09 12.91
CA GLU A 327 19.81 -9.80 14.14
C GLU A 327 21.34 -9.84 13.95
N ALA A 328 21.84 -10.77 13.12
CA ALA A 328 23.26 -10.91 12.84
C ALA A 328 23.81 -9.78 11.95
N ASN A 329 22.98 -9.21 11.06
CA ASN A 329 23.39 -8.15 10.14
C ASN A 329 23.44 -6.77 10.84
N GLU A 330 22.67 -6.56 11.92
CA GLU A 330 22.80 -5.38 12.78
C GLU A 330 24.05 -5.44 13.69
N GLN A 331 24.46 -6.62 14.17
CA GLN A 331 25.63 -6.78 15.05
C GLN A 331 26.98 -6.47 14.39
N VAL A 332 27.08 -6.52 13.05
CA VAL A 332 28.33 -6.21 12.33
C VAL A 332 28.54 -4.69 12.14
N THR A 333 27.51 -3.87 12.35
CA THR A 333 27.61 -2.39 12.22
C THR A 333 27.95 -1.64 13.51
N ALA A 334 28.09 -2.32 14.65
CA ALA A 334 28.52 -1.71 15.91
C ALA A 334 30.05 -1.77 16.07
N GLY A 335 30.80 -1.09 15.20
CA GLY A 335 32.26 -1.14 15.26
C GLY A 335 32.97 -0.27 14.23
N GLY A 336 32.75 1.03 14.26
CA GLY A 336 33.50 1.96 13.40
C GLY A 336 33.23 3.42 13.74
N SER A 337 33.86 3.90 14.82
CA SER A 337 33.89 5.32 15.15
C SER A 337 34.92 6.07 14.30
N ILE A 338 34.73 7.40 14.23
CA ILE A 338 35.65 8.49 13.86
C ILE A 338 35.69 8.89 12.36
N MET A 339 35.00 9.98 12.03
CA MET A 339 35.68 11.28 11.78
C MET A 339 34.67 12.45 11.79
N GLU A 340 34.80 13.31 12.80
CA GLU A 340 34.38 14.70 12.79
C GLU A 340 35.20 15.52 11.78
N GLY A 341 34.61 16.58 11.21
CA GLY A 341 35.36 17.73 10.71
C GLY A 341 34.77 18.55 9.55
N VAL A 342 34.17 19.70 9.91
CA VAL A 342 34.24 21.04 9.25
C VAL A 342 33.45 21.25 7.93
N SER A 343 32.31 21.98 7.95
CA SER A 343 32.07 23.44 7.67
C SER A 343 32.20 23.80 6.17
N ASP A 344 31.41 24.65 5.49
CA ASP A 344 30.49 25.77 5.83
C ASP A 344 29.43 25.96 4.70
N ASP A 345 28.31 26.60 5.08
CA ASP A 345 27.46 27.61 4.41
C ASP A 345 26.90 27.44 2.98
N ASP A 346 25.56 27.44 2.90
CA ASP A 346 24.81 28.60 2.38
C ASP A 346 23.39 28.62 2.97
N ASP A 347 23.09 29.72 3.65
CA ASP A 347 21.81 30.14 4.22
C ASP A 347 20.71 30.28 3.16
N GLU A 348 19.47 29.90 3.49
CA GLU A 348 18.30 30.80 3.34
C GLU A 348 17.24 30.42 4.39
N GLU A 349 17.24 31.21 5.46
CA GLU A 349 16.20 31.32 6.49
C GLU A 349 14.91 31.91 5.91
N SER A 350 13.75 31.33 6.25
CA SER A 350 12.50 32.09 6.28
C SER A 350 11.62 31.64 7.45
N ASP A 351 11.69 32.45 8.50
CA ASP A 351 10.80 32.65 9.63
C ASP A 351 9.41 31.97 9.58
N TYR A 352 9.13 31.16 10.61
CA TYR A 352 7.78 31.05 11.15
C TYR A 352 7.80 31.26 12.67
N SER A 353 7.63 32.51 13.07
CA SER A 353 7.32 32.88 14.45
C SER A 353 5.83 32.59 14.73
N GLY A 354 5.59 31.97 15.88
CA GLY A 354 4.24 31.64 16.33
C GLY A 354 4.22 31.07 17.73
N ALA A 355 4.97 31.68 18.64
CA ALA A 355 4.80 31.50 20.07
C ALA A 355 3.41 32.00 20.49
N ASN A 356 2.74 31.24 21.36
CA ASN A 356 2.04 31.77 22.52
C ASN A 356 1.81 30.61 23.49
N ASP A 357 2.81 30.41 24.34
CA ASP A 357 2.67 29.84 25.67
C ASP A 357 3.12 30.92 26.66
N VAL A 358 2.17 31.41 27.46
CA VAL A 358 2.36 32.20 28.69
C VAL A 358 1.14 31.79 29.51
N GLY A 359 1.24 31.16 30.68
CA GLY A 359 2.22 31.33 31.74
C GLY A 359 1.41 31.60 33.00
N ASP A 360 1.66 30.78 34.01
CA ASP A 360 0.87 30.56 35.23
C ASP A 360 0.79 31.75 36.22
N GLU A 361 -0.20 31.63 37.12
CA GLU A 361 -0.29 32.08 38.52
C GLU A 361 -0.38 33.57 38.92
N ASP A 362 -1.56 33.90 39.45
CA ASP A 362 -1.87 34.57 40.73
C ASP A 362 -0.95 35.69 41.27
N THR A 363 -1.55 36.87 41.47
CA THR A 363 -1.54 37.54 42.78
C THR A 363 -2.63 38.62 42.88
N ASP A 364 -3.29 38.57 44.03
CA ASP A 364 -4.39 39.40 44.51
C ASP A 364 -4.03 40.89 44.74
N ASP A 365 -5.13 41.64 44.88
CA ASP A 365 -5.41 42.69 45.88
C ASP A 365 -5.41 44.18 45.46
N GLY A 366 -6.62 44.75 45.58
CA GLY A 366 -6.84 45.92 46.42
C GLY A 366 -6.69 47.33 45.82
N GLY A 367 -7.81 47.85 45.28
CA GLY A 367 -8.49 49.04 45.85
C GLY A 367 -8.00 50.46 45.53
N GLY A 368 -8.95 51.27 45.04
CA GLY A 368 -9.08 52.70 45.40
C GLY A 368 -9.05 53.71 44.24
N ASP A 369 -10.23 54.10 43.74
CA ASP A 369 -10.85 55.41 44.06
C ASP A 369 -12.37 55.35 43.81
#